data_AF-A0A953TYR4-F1
#
_entry.id   AF-A0A953TYR4-F1
#
_cell.length_a   1.000
_cell.length_b   1.000
_cell.length_c   1.000
_cell.angle_alpha   90.00
_cell.angle_beta   90.00
_cell.angle_gamma   90.00
#
_symmetry.space_group_name_H-M   'P 1'
#
loop_
_entity.id
_entity.type
_entity.pdbx_description
1 polymer ?
#
loop_
_entity_poly.entity_id
_entity_poly.type
_entity_poly.pdbx_seq_one_letter_code
_entity_poly.pdbx_strand_id
1 'polypeptide(L)'
;MRPQDQRVFAQAAQKFGLWILVRRTNPASLKYIGKPGYTPKPIDCKAKTADSDEGSCELAGLVTSPELHPRAFRPDKLTKAKGAWEEFARTCLGPQASRYALDTKPTSKHRGCITLQGKYVHADYDLYDLIDPEQARRNLAAVEQLLGQPHRRGPKFFQVQDFINRNIGADMVQHGGEAQYADHSQQALDTFGPNGEQVTILNEYSVRAWYENKFGGRPTLGH
;
A
#
# COMPACT_ATOMS: atom_id res chain seq x y z
N MET A 1 -7.77 -1.51 -6.89
CA MET A 1 -6.84 -1.55 -8.03
C MET A 1 -7.59 -1.20 -9.32
N ARG A 2 -6.97 -0.47 -10.28
CA ARG A 2 -7.58 -0.21 -11.59
C ARG A 2 -7.69 -1.50 -12.41
N PRO A 3 -8.71 -1.69 -13.28
CA PRO A 3 -8.84 -2.93 -14.06
C PRO A 3 -7.63 -3.28 -14.92
N GLN A 4 -6.98 -2.28 -15.53
CA GLN A 4 -5.76 -2.49 -16.32
C GLN A 4 -4.58 -2.97 -15.46
N ASP A 5 -4.47 -2.48 -14.23
CA ASP A 5 -3.39 -2.89 -13.33
C ASP A 5 -3.64 -4.32 -12.84
N GLN A 6 -4.89 -4.71 -12.59
CA GLN A 6 -5.23 -6.11 -12.25
C GLN A 6 -4.72 -7.09 -13.31
N ARG A 7 -4.82 -6.73 -14.60
CA ARG A 7 -4.26 -7.54 -15.70
C ARG A 7 -2.74 -7.65 -15.61
N VAL A 8 -2.04 -6.59 -15.25
CA VAL A 8 -0.58 -6.60 -15.04
C VAL A 8 -0.20 -7.52 -13.89
N PHE A 9 -0.93 -7.47 -12.77
CA PHE A 9 -0.73 -8.38 -11.64
C PHE A 9 -1.00 -9.84 -12.02
N ALA A 10 -2.08 -10.13 -12.76
CA ALA A 10 -2.38 -11.46 -13.26
C ALA A 10 -1.28 -11.99 -14.21
N GLN A 11 -0.75 -11.13 -15.08
CA GLN A 11 0.38 -11.47 -15.95
C GLN A 11 1.66 -11.74 -15.16
N ALA A 12 1.93 -10.96 -14.11
CA ALA A 12 3.06 -11.17 -13.23
C ALA A 12 2.95 -12.53 -12.50
N ALA A 13 1.77 -12.84 -11.95
CA ALA A 13 1.50 -14.10 -11.26
C ALA A 13 1.79 -15.30 -12.16
N GLN A 14 1.27 -15.30 -13.39
CA GLN A 14 1.54 -16.33 -14.39
C GLN A 14 3.02 -16.39 -14.79
N LYS A 15 3.63 -15.24 -15.10
CA LYS A 15 5.03 -15.16 -15.55
C LYS A 15 6.01 -15.73 -14.53
N PHE A 16 5.80 -15.45 -13.25
CA PHE A 16 6.73 -15.84 -12.19
C PHE A 16 6.33 -17.14 -11.46
N GLY A 17 5.20 -17.73 -11.85
CA GLY A 17 4.64 -18.93 -11.21
C GLY A 17 4.32 -18.69 -9.74
N LEU A 18 3.72 -17.54 -9.41
CA LEU A 18 3.46 -17.12 -8.02
C LEU A 18 2.00 -16.80 -7.78
N TRP A 19 1.58 -16.97 -6.54
CA TRP A 19 0.46 -16.22 -5.99
C TRP A 19 0.93 -14.82 -5.57
N ILE A 20 0.23 -13.79 -6.05
CA ILE A 20 0.46 -12.39 -5.67
C ILE A 20 -0.78 -11.89 -4.94
N LEU A 21 -0.61 -11.46 -3.69
CA LEU A 21 -1.68 -10.92 -2.86
C LEU A 21 -1.43 -9.45 -2.61
N VAL A 22 -2.47 -8.63 -2.76
CA VAL A 22 -2.38 -7.16 -2.66
C VAL A 22 -3.51 -6.65 -1.78
N ARG A 23 -3.20 -5.76 -0.83
CA ARG A 23 -4.23 -5.09 -0.02
C ARG A 23 -5.03 -4.13 -0.89
N ARG A 24 -6.34 -4.01 -0.64
CA ARG A 24 -7.17 -3.06 -1.39
C ARG A 24 -6.81 -1.61 -1.05
N THR A 25 -6.25 -0.93 -2.03
CA THR A 25 -5.99 0.52 -2.01
C THR A 25 -7.29 1.33 -1.93
N ASN A 26 -7.23 2.51 -1.31
CA ASN A 26 -8.29 3.51 -1.35
C ASN A 26 -8.69 3.83 -2.81
N PRO A 27 -9.95 3.58 -3.23
CA PRO A 27 -10.39 3.83 -4.60
C PRO A 27 -10.19 5.29 -5.05
N ALA A 28 -10.29 6.26 -4.14
CA ALA A 28 -10.07 7.67 -4.45
C ALA A 28 -8.63 7.97 -4.89
N SER A 29 -7.65 7.17 -4.49
CA SER A 29 -6.25 7.32 -4.90
C SER A 29 -5.99 6.90 -6.35
N LEU A 30 -6.83 6.03 -6.92
CA LEU A 30 -6.58 5.42 -8.23
C LEU A 30 -6.53 6.45 -9.36
N LYS A 31 -7.22 7.58 -9.20
CA LYS A 31 -7.25 8.67 -10.19
C LYS A 31 -5.91 9.40 -10.33
N TYR A 32 -4.95 9.21 -9.41
CA TYR A 32 -3.65 9.90 -9.42
C TYR A 32 -2.52 9.06 -10.02
N ILE A 33 -2.74 7.76 -10.23
CA ILE A 33 -1.71 6.85 -10.72
C ILE A 33 -1.21 7.29 -12.10
N GLY A 34 0.10 7.57 -12.18
CA GLY A 34 0.78 8.01 -13.40
C GLY A 34 0.55 9.48 -13.77
N LYS A 35 -0.16 10.27 -12.94
CA LYS A 35 -0.37 11.70 -13.22
C LYS A 35 0.86 12.53 -12.83
N PRO A 36 1.28 13.49 -13.67
CA PRO A 36 2.31 14.46 -13.29
C PRO A 36 1.94 15.22 -12.00
N GLY A 37 2.93 15.43 -11.13
CA GLY A 37 2.72 16.10 -9.84
C GLY A 37 2.21 15.19 -8.72
N TYR A 38 2.07 13.89 -8.96
CA TYR A 38 1.62 12.90 -7.97
C TYR A 38 2.61 11.74 -7.87
N THR A 39 2.71 11.13 -6.69
CA THR A 39 3.58 9.97 -6.44
C THR A 39 2.93 9.00 -5.48
N PRO A 40 3.11 7.68 -5.66
CA PRO A 40 2.69 6.70 -4.67
C PRO A 40 3.50 6.86 -3.37
N LYS A 41 2.88 6.39 -2.30
CA LYS A 41 3.38 6.46 -0.94
C LYS A 41 4.54 5.48 -0.69
N PRO A 42 5.74 5.94 -0.30
CA PRO A 42 6.84 5.05 0.04
C PRO A 42 6.64 4.43 1.44
N ILE A 43 7.47 3.42 1.77
CA ILE A 43 7.36 2.62 3.00
C ILE A 43 7.36 3.43 4.30
N ASP A 44 8.09 4.55 4.36
CA ASP A 44 8.23 5.40 5.54
C ASP A 44 7.05 6.35 5.75
N CYS A 45 6.25 6.60 4.72
CA CYS A 45 5.01 7.33 4.92
C CYS A 45 3.96 6.35 5.45
N LYS A 46 3.57 6.48 6.73
CA LYS A 46 2.48 5.67 7.34
C LYS A 46 1.17 6.45 7.51
N ALA A 47 1.19 7.78 7.39
CA ALA A 47 0.02 8.67 7.36
C ALA A 47 -1.05 8.22 6.34
N LYS A 48 -2.33 8.52 6.60
CA LYS A 48 -3.45 7.97 5.80
C LYS A 48 -3.89 8.91 4.70
N THR A 49 -4.42 8.34 3.62
CA THR A 49 -5.10 9.11 2.58
C THR A 49 -6.51 9.48 3.01
N ALA A 50 -6.99 10.67 2.64
CA ALA A 50 -8.37 11.06 2.84
C ALA A 50 -9.35 10.19 2.04
N ASP A 51 -10.53 9.97 2.61
CA ASP A 51 -11.65 9.24 1.99
C ASP A 51 -12.49 10.16 1.09
N SER A 52 -12.57 11.46 1.40
CA SER A 52 -13.35 12.45 0.66
C SER A 52 -12.67 13.82 0.61
N ASP A 53 -13.22 14.71 -0.22
CA ASP A 53 -12.87 16.13 -0.24
C ASP A 53 -13.49 16.86 0.96
N GLU A 54 -12.94 18.01 1.35
CA GLU A 54 -13.49 18.84 2.43
C GLU A 54 -13.49 20.32 2.05
N GLY A 55 -14.68 20.93 2.04
CA GLY A 55 -14.86 22.31 1.60
C GLY A 55 -14.49 22.46 0.13
N SER A 56 -13.60 23.41 -0.18
CA SER A 56 -13.05 23.61 -1.52
C SER A 56 -11.77 22.82 -1.80
N CYS A 57 -11.28 22.03 -0.84
CA CYS A 57 -10.03 21.28 -0.98
C CYS A 57 -10.29 19.91 -1.61
N GLU A 58 -9.57 19.62 -2.70
CA GLU A 58 -9.48 18.31 -3.36
C GLU A 58 -8.49 17.42 -2.57
N LEU A 59 -9.00 16.55 -1.70
CA LEU A 59 -8.20 15.75 -0.77
C LEU A 59 -8.35 14.25 -1.02
N ALA A 60 -9.48 13.81 -1.56
CA ALA A 60 -9.86 12.40 -1.66
C ALA A 60 -8.78 11.59 -2.40
N GLY A 61 -8.15 10.64 -1.70
CA GLY A 61 -7.10 9.78 -2.23
C GLY A 61 -5.67 10.30 -2.07
N LEU A 62 -5.46 11.49 -1.49
CA LEU A 62 -4.14 12.02 -1.14
C LEU A 62 -3.87 11.86 0.36
N VAL A 63 -2.60 11.76 0.74
CA VAL A 63 -2.18 11.74 2.15
C VAL A 63 -2.37 13.14 2.74
N THR A 64 -3.24 13.23 3.74
CA THR A 64 -3.80 14.49 4.23
C THR A 64 -3.73 14.56 5.75
N SER A 65 -3.51 15.77 6.28
CA SER A 65 -3.56 16.03 7.71
C SER A 65 -4.99 15.89 8.26
N PRO A 66 -5.26 14.93 9.17
CA PRO A 66 -6.55 14.82 9.85
C PRO A 66 -6.77 15.92 10.91
N GLU A 67 -5.73 16.69 11.25
CA GLU A 67 -5.84 17.87 12.12
C GLU A 67 -6.45 19.06 11.37
N LEU A 68 -6.04 19.26 10.11
CA LEU A 68 -6.57 20.32 9.25
C LEU A 68 -7.91 19.94 8.60
N HIS A 69 -8.07 18.66 8.23
CA HIS A 69 -9.25 18.16 7.51
C HIS A 69 -9.81 16.89 8.14
N PRO A 70 -10.36 16.96 9.37
CA PRO A 70 -10.90 15.78 10.04
C PRO A 70 -12.12 15.18 9.34
N ARG A 71 -12.90 15.98 8.58
CA ARG A 71 -14.11 15.49 7.90
C ARG A 71 -13.80 14.85 6.55
N ALA A 72 -12.57 14.98 6.06
CA ALA A 72 -12.08 14.25 4.90
C ALA A 72 -11.85 12.75 5.17
N PHE A 73 -11.92 12.32 6.43
CA PHE A 73 -11.81 10.92 6.86
C PHE A 73 -13.16 10.41 7.36
N ARG A 74 -13.48 9.15 7.07
CA ARG A 74 -14.68 8.55 7.66
C ARG A 74 -14.57 8.46 9.18
N PRO A 75 -15.68 8.61 9.93
CA PRO A 75 -15.65 8.58 11.39
C PRO A 75 -15.00 7.33 11.98
N ASP A 76 -15.22 6.16 11.39
CA ASP A 76 -14.65 4.87 11.79
C ASP A 76 -13.13 4.78 11.61
N LYS A 77 -12.56 5.63 10.75
CA LYS A 77 -11.13 5.65 10.42
C LYS A 77 -10.36 6.80 11.07
N LEU A 78 -11.04 7.83 11.56
CA LEU A 78 -10.40 9.08 11.99
C LEU A 78 -9.37 8.87 13.10
N THR A 79 -9.67 8.07 14.12
CA THR A 79 -8.72 7.77 15.22
C THR A 79 -7.43 7.14 14.69
N LYS A 80 -7.55 6.16 13.78
CA LYS A 80 -6.38 5.51 13.15
C LYS A 80 -5.62 6.48 12.25
N ALA A 81 -6.32 7.38 11.56
CA ALA A 81 -5.70 8.42 10.74
C ALA A 81 -4.89 9.41 11.59
N LYS A 82 -5.44 9.88 12.71
CA LYS A 82 -4.75 10.77 13.66
C LYS A 82 -3.50 10.13 14.25
N GLY A 83 -3.60 8.91 14.80
CA GLY A 83 -2.42 8.23 15.36
C GLY A 83 -1.32 7.97 14.33
N ALA A 84 -1.70 7.57 13.11
CA ALA A 84 -0.73 7.41 12.02
C ALA A 84 -0.13 8.75 11.54
N TRP A 85 -0.88 9.85 11.66
CA TRP A 85 -0.41 11.19 11.33
C TRP A 85 0.58 11.71 12.37
N GLU A 86 0.27 11.59 13.65
CA GLU A 86 1.14 12.06 14.74
C GLU A 86 2.53 11.42 14.65
N GLU A 87 2.59 10.10 14.47
CA GLU A 87 3.86 9.37 14.32
C GLU A 87 4.61 9.76 13.04
N PHE A 88 3.88 9.90 11.92
CA PHE A 88 4.47 10.37 10.67
C PHE A 88 4.99 11.81 10.80
N ALA A 89 4.24 12.72 11.41
CA ALA A 89 4.64 14.10 11.58
C ALA A 89 5.91 14.18 12.43
N ARG A 90 5.96 13.44 13.54
CA ARG A 90 7.14 13.38 14.42
C ARG A 90 8.40 12.89 13.72
N THR A 91 8.29 11.93 12.81
CA THR A 91 9.43 11.23 12.20
C THR A 91 9.81 11.77 10.81
N CYS A 92 8.85 12.32 10.08
CA CYS A 92 8.96 12.63 8.66
C CYS A 92 8.61 14.08 8.32
N LEU A 93 8.04 14.86 9.24
CA LEU A 93 7.77 16.29 9.07
C LEU A 93 8.58 17.11 10.09
N GLY A 94 9.54 17.91 9.63
CA GLY A 94 10.24 18.85 10.50
C GLY A 94 11.62 19.25 9.98
N PRO A 95 12.32 20.15 10.69
CA PRO A 95 13.62 20.68 10.26
C PRO A 95 14.69 19.59 10.10
N GLN A 96 14.55 18.48 10.82
CA GLN A 96 15.48 17.34 10.80
C GLN A 96 15.06 16.23 9.82
N ALA A 97 13.82 16.27 9.28
CA ALA A 97 13.24 15.23 8.43
C ALA A 97 12.65 15.85 7.15
N SER A 98 13.53 16.20 6.21
CA SER A 98 13.26 17.10 5.08
C SER A 98 12.69 16.42 3.82
N ARG A 99 12.20 15.19 3.89
CA ARG A 99 11.69 14.48 2.70
C ARG A 99 10.30 14.94 2.29
N TYR A 100 9.47 15.28 3.27
CA TYR A 100 8.08 15.69 3.04
C TYR A 100 7.87 17.15 3.41
N ALA A 101 6.93 17.79 2.70
CA ALA A 101 6.44 19.11 3.05
C ALA A 101 4.91 19.07 3.14
N LEU A 102 4.38 19.68 4.19
CA LEU A 102 2.94 19.92 4.33
C LEU A 102 2.56 21.14 3.49
N ASP A 103 1.56 21.00 2.61
CA ASP A 103 1.02 22.14 1.88
C ASP A 103 0.12 22.97 2.80
N THR A 104 0.62 24.12 3.23
CA THR A 104 -0.10 25.06 4.09
C THR A 104 -0.68 26.26 3.34
N LYS A 105 -0.51 26.33 2.01
CA LYS A 105 -0.89 27.50 1.21
C LYS A 105 -2.42 27.68 1.22
N PRO A 106 -2.96 28.82 1.67
CA PRO A 106 -4.41 29.04 1.74
C PRO A 106 -5.14 28.92 0.40
N THR A 107 -4.46 29.23 -0.70
CA THR A 107 -5.02 29.19 -2.06
C THR A 107 -4.86 27.84 -2.75
N SER A 108 -4.16 26.89 -2.13
CA SER A 108 -3.97 25.57 -2.74
C SER A 108 -5.25 24.75 -2.63
N LYS A 109 -5.63 24.13 -3.74
CA LYS A 109 -6.70 23.13 -3.76
C LYS A 109 -6.34 21.85 -3.01
N HIS A 110 -5.07 21.63 -2.68
CA HIS A 110 -4.58 20.47 -1.93
C HIS A 110 -4.02 20.88 -0.56
N ARG A 111 -4.45 22.04 -0.04
CA ARG A 111 -4.06 22.49 1.30
C ARG A 111 -4.32 21.37 2.31
N GLY A 112 -3.33 21.11 3.16
CA GLY A 112 -3.34 20.03 4.15
C GLY A 112 -2.81 18.68 3.66
N CYS A 113 -2.54 18.52 2.35
CA CYS A 113 -1.85 17.34 1.83
C CYS A 113 -0.33 17.44 1.99
N ILE A 114 0.34 16.30 2.05
CA ILE A 114 1.80 16.24 2.00
C ILE A 114 2.31 16.12 0.56
N THR A 115 3.51 16.63 0.35
CA THR A 115 4.29 16.42 -0.87
C THR A 115 5.61 15.72 -0.55
N LEU A 116 6.09 14.90 -1.49
CA LEU A 116 7.41 14.29 -1.50
C LEU A 116 8.11 14.79 -2.76
N GLN A 117 9.23 15.50 -2.61
CA GLN A 117 9.96 16.11 -3.73
C GLN A 117 9.04 16.95 -4.65
N GLY A 118 8.10 17.70 -4.04
CA GLY A 118 7.14 18.56 -4.76
C GLY A 118 5.97 17.83 -5.41
N LYS A 119 5.84 16.51 -5.27
CA LYS A 119 4.70 15.72 -5.77
C LYS A 119 3.76 15.33 -4.64
N TYR A 120 2.44 15.47 -4.83
CA TYR A 120 1.46 15.04 -3.84
C TYR A 120 1.43 13.52 -3.70
N VAL A 121 1.34 13.04 -2.46
CA VAL A 121 1.44 11.62 -2.16
C VAL A 121 0.05 10.98 -2.19
N HIS A 122 -0.13 9.93 -3.00
CA HIS A 122 -1.33 9.10 -3.02
C HIS A 122 -1.02 7.67 -2.56
N ALA A 123 -2.04 6.86 -2.30
CA ALA A 123 -1.83 5.47 -1.90
C ALA A 123 -1.18 4.62 -3.00
N ASP A 124 -0.34 3.69 -2.59
CA ASP A 124 0.36 2.70 -3.39
C ASP A 124 -0.42 1.36 -3.47
N TYR A 125 0.16 0.37 -4.16
CA TYR A 125 -0.28 -1.03 -4.14
C TYR A 125 0.57 -1.80 -3.13
N ASP A 126 0.04 -1.89 -1.92
CA ASP A 126 0.68 -2.57 -0.80
C ASP A 126 0.59 -4.09 -0.99
N LEU A 127 1.73 -4.71 -1.30
CA LEU A 127 1.81 -6.17 -1.40
C LEU A 127 1.56 -6.78 -0.02
N TYR A 128 0.70 -7.77 0.00
CA TYR A 128 0.43 -8.57 1.20
C TYR A 128 1.39 -9.75 1.27
N ASP A 129 1.48 -10.54 0.20
CA ASP A 129 2.36 -11.72 0.14
C ASP A 129 2.69 -12.11 -1.31
N LEU A 130 3.80 -12.82 -1.47
CA LEU A 130 4.26 -13.46 -2.70
C LEU A 130 4.57 -14.92 -2.40
N ILE A 131 3.71 -15.83 -2.86
CA ILE A 131 3.76 -17.23 -2.45
C ILE A 131 4.08 -18.11 -3.66
N ASP A 132 5.17 -18.86 -3.54
CA ASP A 132 5.51 -19.92 -4.50
C ASP A 132 4.69 -21.17 -4.16
N PRO A 133 3.81 -21.65 -5.06
CA PRO A 133 2.92 -22.78 -4.77
C PRO A 133 3.69 -24.09 -4.54
N GLU A 134 4.85 -24.28 -5.18
CA GLU A 134 5.69 -25.48 -4.98
C GLU A 134 6.38 -25.47 -3.62
N GLN A 135 6.53 -24.27 -3.04
CA GLN A 135 7.18 -24.04 -1.76
C GLN A 135 6.26 -23.27 -0.80
N ALA A 136 4.96 -23.59 -0.85
CA ALA A 136 3.91 -22.85 -0.16
C ALA A 136 4.07 -22.82 1.38
N ARG A 137 4.88 -23.72 1.97
CA ARG A 137 5.21 -23.71 3.40
C ARG A 137 6.56 -23.06 3.74
N ARG A 138 7.42 -22.82 2.74
CA ARG A 138 8.71 -22.16 2.95
C ARG A 138 8.51 -20.66 2.95
N ASN A 139 8.65 -20.09 4.13
CA ASN A 139 8.51 -18.67 4.35
C ASN A 139 9.87 -18.07 4.69
N LEU A 140 10.65 -17.79 3.65
CA LEU A 140 11.97 -17.18 3.75
C LEU A 140 11.87 -15.74 3.25
N ALA A 141 12.28 -14.79 4.09
CA ALA A 141 12.39 -13.40 3.72
C ALA A 141 13.74 -12.84 4.17
N ALA A 142 14.36 -12.04 3.30
CA ALA A 142 15.41 -11.13 3.75
C ALA A 142 14.77 -10.06 4.64
N VAL A 143 15.40 -9.77 5.78
CA VAL A 143 15.00 -8.69 6.69
C VAL A 143 16.03 -7.58 6.54
N GLU A 144 15.60 -6.46 5.98
CA GLU A 144 16.44 -5.30 5.68
C GLU A 144 15.79 -4.03 6.23
N GLN A 145 16.49 -2.90 6.16
CA GLN A 145 15.89 -1.58 6.36
C GLN A 145 15.77 -0.85 5.02
N LEU A 146 14.57 -0.34 4.73
CA LEU A 146 14.32 0.56 3.60
C LEU A 146 13.76 1.86 4.17
N LEU A 147 14.46 2.98 3.95
CA LEU A 147 14.05 4.30 4.44
C LEU A 147 13.80 4.32 5.97
N GLY A 148 14.63 3.59 6.72
CA GLY A 148 14.52 3.45 8.17
C GLY A 148 13.39 2.54 8.66
N GLN A 149 12.62 1.93 7.74
CA GLN A 149 11.55 1.00 8.08
C GLN A 149 12.00 -0.45 7.85
N PRO A 150 11.56 -1.41 8.69
CA PRO A 150 11.73 -2.82 8.41
C PRO A 150 11.12 -3.18 7.06
N HIS A 151 11.92 -3.72 6.16
CA HIS A 151 11.50 -4.19 4.85
C HIS A 151 11.79 -5.68 4.75
N ARG A 152 10.70 -6.46 4.64
CA ARG A 152 10.79 -7.90 4.46
C ARG A 152 10.40 -8.24 3.03
N ARG A 153 11.19 -9.10 2.39
CA ARG A 153 10.95 -9.48 1.00
C ARG A 153 11.42 -10.89 0.70
N GLY A 154 10.63 -11.61 -0.09
CA GLY A 154 11.02 -12.89 -0.67
C GLY A 154 12.00 -12.72 -1.85
N PRO A 155 12.61 -13.81 -2.34
CA PRO A 155 13.65 -13.77 -3.37
C PRO A 155 13.16 -13.18 -4.70
N LYS A 156 11.90 -13.41 -5.07
CA LYS A 156 11.32 -12.93 -6.34
C LYS A 156 10.76 -11.50 -6.27
N PHE A 157 10.81 -10.83 -5.10
CA PHE A 157 10.16 -9.53 -4.90
C PHE A 157 10.57 -8.47 -5.93
N PHE A 158 11.88 -8.24 -6.12
CA PHE A 158 12.33 -7.18 -7.02
C PHE A 158 11.95 -7.44 -8.48
N GLN A 159 11.97 -8.71 -8.92
CA GLN A 159 11.55 -9.06 -10.28
C GLN A 159 10.05 -8.81 -10.49
N VAL A 160 9.23 -9.14 -9.50
CA VAL A 160 7.79 -8.89 -9.51
C VAL A 160 7.50 -7.39 -9.47
N GLN A 161 8.12 -6.66 -8.55
CA GLN A 161 7.98 -5.20 -8.41
C GLN A 161 8.34 -4.49 -9.71
N ASP A 162 9.51 -4.80 -10.26
CA ASP A 162 10.02 -4.19 -11.49
C ASP A 162 9.11 -4.46 -12.68
N PHE A 163 8.66 -5.71 -12.85
CA PHE A 163 7.72 -6.07 -13.89
C PHE A 163 6.40 -5.29 -13.76
N ILE A 164 5.82 -5.25 -12.56
CA ILE A 164 4.54 -4.59 -12.32
C ILE A 164 4.65 -3.08 -12.56
N ASN A 165 5.62 -2.42 -11.93
CA ASN A 165 5.78 -0.97 -12.02
C ASN A 165 6.05 -0.51 -13.45
N ARG A 166 6.91 -1.22 -14.20
CA ARG A 166 7.17 -0.92 -15.62
C ARG A 166 5.92 -1.04 -16.49
N ASN A 167 5.12 -2.08 -16.31
CA ASN A 167 3.91 -2.29 -17.12
C ASN A 167 2.74 -1.37 -16.70
N ILE A 168 2.74 -0.88 -15.46
CA ILE A 168 1.80 0.17 -15.00
C ILE A 168 2.22 1.56 -15.50
N GLY A 169 3.52 1.79 -15.69
CA GLY A 169 4.09 3.10 -16.00
C GLY A 169 4.20 4.04 -14.79
N ALA A 170 4.14 3.49 -13.57
CA ALA A 170 4.31 4.20 -12.31
C ALA A 170 4.80 3.24 -11.22
N ASP A 171 5.54 3.74 -10.24
CA ASP A 171 6.12 2.94 -9.15
C ASP A 171 5.08 2.53 -8.09
N MET A 172 3.98 1.89 -8.50
CA MET A 172 2.86 1.60 -7.61
C MET A 172 3.17 0.59 -6.51
N VAL A 173 4.05 -0.38 -6.75
CA VAL A 173 4.55 -1.28 -5.71
C VAL A 173 5.82 -0.67 -5.13
N GLN A 174 5.75 -0.18 -3.89
CA GLN A 174 6.85 0.55 -3.26
C GLN A 174 7.72 -0.33 -2.34
N HIS A 175 7.14 -1.38 -1.76
CA HIS A 175 7.84 -2.28 -0.86
C HIS A 175 7.29 -3.71 -0.92
N GLY A 176 8.02 -4.61 -0.24
CA GLY A 176 7.63 -6.00 -0.10
C GLY A 176 6.51 -6.16 0.91
N GLY A 177 6.01 -7.40 1.02
CA GLY A 177 5.01 -7.73 2.02
C GLY A 177 5.47 -7.31 3.41
N GLU A 178 4.71 -6.44 4.07
CA GLU A 178 4.85 -6.27 5.51
C GLU A 178 4.75 -7.67 6.13
N ALA A 179 5.81 -8.06 6.84
CA ALA A 179 5.88 -9.21 7.73
C ALA A 179 4.55 -9.95 7.88
N GLN A 180 4.49 -11.15 7.29
CA GLN A 180 3.34 -12.03 7.44
C GLN A 180 2.79 -11.94 8.86
N TYR A 181 1.50 -11.61 8.95
CA TYR A 181 0.65 -11.96 10.07
C TYR A 181 0.64 -11.09 11.33
N ALA A 182 1.30 -9.92 11.40
CA ALA A 182 1.18 -9.14 12.66
C ALA A 182 -0.27 -8.72 12.98
N ASP A 183 -1.16 -8.66 11.98
CA ASP A 183 -2.60 -8.56 12.20
C ASP A 183 -3.34 -8.88 10.90
N HIS A 184 -4.17 -9.93 10.86
CA HIS A 184 -5.14 -10.09 9.77
C HIS A 184 -6.22 -8.99 9.78
N SER A 185 -6.08 -7.96 10.61
CA SER A 185 -6.81 -6.69 10.63
C SER A 185 -7.57 -6.39 9.34
N GLN A 186 -8.86 -6.71 9.36
CA GLN A 186 -9.94 -6.16 8.52
C GLN A 186 -9.56 -5.66 7.12
N GLN A 187 -8.86 -6.47 6.31
CA GLN A 187 -8.42 -6.01 5.00
C GLN A 187 -8.81 -7.00 3.91
N ALA A 188 -9.61 -6.50 2.98
CA ALA A 188 -9.88 -7.21 1.75
C ALA A 188 -8.60 -7.27 0.89
N LEU A 189 -8.36 -8.43 0.28
CA LEU A 189 -7.22 -8.71 -0.58
C LEU A 189 -7.71 -8.98 -2.00
N ASP A 190 -6.98 -8.46 -2.98
CA ASP A 190 -7.06 -8.90 -4.37
C ASP A 190 -5.90 -9.88 -4.61
N THR A 191 -6.20 -11.08 -5.08
CA THR A 191 -5.23 -12.17 -5.23
C THR A 191 -5.19 -12.67 -6.67
N PHE A 192 -3.99 -13.01 -7.15
CA PHE A 192 -3.72 -13.42 -8.52
C PHE A 192 -2.87 -14.68 -8.50
N GLY A 193 -3.31 -15.72 -9.20
CA GLY A 193 -2.67 -17.03 -9.22
C GLY A 193 -1.88 -17.33 -10.50
N PRO A 194 -0.98 -18.32 -10.44
CA PRO A 194 -0.09 -18.66 -11.54
C PRO A 194 -0.79 -19.29 -12.75
N ASN A 195 -2.03 -19.77 -12.61
CA ASN A 195 -2.81 -20.39 -13.69
C ASN A 195 -3.95 -19.46 -14.18
N GLY A 196 -3.83 -18.15 -13.92
CA GLY A 196 -4.83 -17.16 -14.30
C GLY A 196 -5.98 -17.00 -13.31
N GLU A 197 -5.84 -17.56 -12.10
CA GLU A 197 -6.83 -17.37 -11.04
C GLU A 197 -6.86 -15.91 -10.57
N GLN A 198 -8.06 -15.41 -10.26
CA GLN A 198 -8.26 -14.12 -9.64
C GLN A 198 -9.34 -14.23 -8.57
N VAL A 199 -9.00 -13.90 -7.32
CA VAL A 199 -9.92 -14.01 -6.18
C VAL A 199 -9.82 -12.77 -5.32
N THR A 200 -10.97 -12.16 -5.00
CA THR A 200 -11.07 -11.12 -3.98
C THR A 200 -11.52 -11.75 -2.66
N ILE A 201 -10.73 -11.58 -1.61
CA ILE A 201 -11.01 -12.09 -0.27
C ILE A 201 -11.43 -10.90 0.60
N LEU A 202 -12.60 -10.94 1.24
CA LEU A 202 -13.22 -9.70 1.76
C LEU A 202 -12.96 -9.41 3.24
N ASN A 203 -12.61 -10.42 4.03
CA ASN A 203 -12.47 -10.28 5.47
C ASN A 203 -11.41 -11.23 6.02
N GLU A 204 -10.99 -10.97 7.25
CA GLU A 204 -9.98 -11.73 7.98
C GLU A 204 -10.28 -13.24 8.02
N TYR A 205 -11.52 -13.62 8.35
CA TYR A 205 -11.91 -15.03 8.44
C TYR A 205 -11.71 -15.74 7.09
N SER A 206 -12.11 -15.10 6.00
CA SER A 206 -11.89 -15.61 4.65
C SER A 206 -10.42 -15.64 4.27
N VAL A 207 -9.60 -14.68 4.71
CA VAL A 207 -8.14 -14.71 4.48
C VAL A 207 -7.51 -15.90 5.18
N ARG A 208 -7.81 -16.11 6.47
CA ARG A 208 -7.32 -17.26 7.26
C ARG A 208 -7.70 -18.58 6.60
N ALA A 209 -9.00 -18.78 6.35
CA ALA A 209 -9.50 -20.00 5.72
C ALA A 209 -8.90 -20.23 4.33
N TRP A 210 -8.66 -19.17 3.55
CA TRP A 210 -8.04 -19.29 2.24
C TRP A 210 -6.58 -19.73 2.33
N TYR A 211 -5.80 -19.16 3.26
CA TYR A 211 -4.41 -19.59 3.52
C TYR A 211 -4.33 -21.04 3.99
N GLU A 212 -5.20 -21.44 4.92
CA GLU A 212 -5.28 -22.83 5.41
C GLU A 212 -5.54 -23.80 4.27
N ASN A 213 -6.55 -23.53 3.45
CA ASN A 213 -6.98 -24.41 2.37
C ASN A 213 -6.03 -24.42 1.16
N LYS A 214 -5.45 -23.27 0.79
CA LYS A 214 -4.61 -23.13 -0.42
C LYS A 214 -3.14 -23.41 -0.16
N PHE A 215 -2.64 -23.12 1.03
CA PHE A 215 -1.21 -23.20 1.35
C PHE A 215 -0.92 -24.10 2.55
N GLY A 216 -1.91 -24.90 2.96
CA GLY A 216 -1.75 -25.93 3.99
C GLY A 216 -1.30 -25.37 5.34
N GLY A 217 -1.83 -24.20 5.72
CA GLY A 217 -1.53 -23.52 6.99
C GLY A 217 -0.12 -22.95 7.09
N ARG A 218 0.42 -22.42 5.97
CA ARG A 218 1.76 -21.80 5.86
C ARG A 218 2.18 -21.06 7.16
N PRO A 219 3.31 -21.43 7.80
CA PRO A 219 3.76 -20.81 9.05
C PRO A 219 4.28 -19.39 8.85
N THR A 220 4.06 -18.56 9.88
CA THR A 220 4.39 -17.13 9.89
C THR A 220 5.88 -16.89 10.10
N LEU A 221 6.39 -15.75 9.60
CA LEU A 221 7.77 -15.33 9.80
C LEU A 221 7.88 -14.50 11.09
N GLY A 222 8.05 -15.20 12.22
CA GLY A 222 8.37 -14.61 13.52
C GLY A 222 7.40 -15.01 14.62
N HIS A 223 7.85 -15.98 15.43
CA HIS A 223 7.30 -16.52 16.67
C HIS A 223 5.92 -17.21 16.58
#